data_AF-A0A495QGW3-F1
#
_entry.id   AF-A0A495QGW3-F1
#
_cell.length_a   1.000
_cell.length_b   1.000
_cell.length_c   1.000
_cell.angle_alpha   90.00
_cell.angle_beta   90.00
_cell.angle_gamma   90.00
#
_symmetry.space_group_name_H-M   'P 1'
#
loop_
_entity.id
_entity.type
_entity.pdbx_description
1 polymer ?
#
loop_
_entity_poly.entity_id
_entity_poly.type
_entity_poly.pdbx_seq_one_letter_code
_entity_poly.pdbx_strand_id
1 'polypeptide(L)'
;MGGLVEGAAGLLSKRLVVTTWIPLFVLFSALAALVAAGAGWDAVTRTWDAVPADLRLLAGLALLATTTLLAHLLNAVRPQLFRLYEGYWPERLENRYRKRHVHRHAELRHLETDPWPVSYPRSQDRVRPTRLGNVLCAAEEHPWFQYGLSANAIWPRLYAALPEPFVRTFAGVAAAVELMVTLSLLALVFACVGAALALALLPWFVAPLVMLCGAAISRVCYLAAVRAAVPYANQIRAAFDVHRWKLLQAIGLRLPTSYAEEREQWRQLRKLWFGAGPDSEHEGALRYPEEEGPVVLSLAPPAAPPAPTPAPAPTPAPGGPVPSPAPSAPPAAVRSPSLARDLALVLAAAPLCVTAAGVVRALTASEPTETRRALPAYHQLKADDLTGPDAGLVNRYTLGSVKAGEPLTKDDLGPRLPPNALAQRSISVVTLAPGSAELVRPGDHATLRWTPDKDRDEPVRTVGDALVLRVGPKDRAVVAVPDARLADLPTRTPVQIAR
;
A
#
# COMPACT_ATOMS: atom_id res chain seq x y z
N MET A 1 3.48 30.32 20.24
CA MET A 1 3.87 29.04 19.60
C MET A 1 3.58 27.81 20.45
N GLY A 2 3.56 27.87 21.80
CA GLY A 2 3.31 26.68 22.66
C GLY A 2 1.95 25.99 22.50
N GLY A 3 0.85 26.75 22.40
CA GLY A 3 -0.50 26.17 22.33
C GLY A 3 -0.83 25.40 21.04
N LEU A 4 -0.18 25.72 19.90
CA LEU A 4 -0.35 24.95 18.67
C LEU A 4 0.40 23.60 18.73
N VAL A 5 1.54 23.56 19.42
CA VAL A 5 2.31 22.33 19.65
C VAL A 5 1.59 21.43 20.65
N GLU A 6 0.99 21.99 21.71
CA GLU A 6 0.13 21.23 22.64
C GLU A 6 -1.16 20.73 21.97
N GLY A 7 -1.79 21.53 21.10
CA GLY A 7 -2.94 21.10 20.31
C GLY A 7 -2.60 19.99 19.31
N ALA A 8 -1.46 20.10 18.62
CA ALA A 8 -0.96 19.06 17.71
C ALA A 8 -0.52 17.79 18.45
N ALA A 9 0.05 17.92 19.66
CA ALA A 9 0.35 16.80 20.54
C ALA A 9 -0.92 16.12 21.08
N GLY A 10 -2.01 16.86 21.27
CA GLY A 10 -3.32 16.33 21.64
C GLY A 10 -3.96 15.46 20.53
N LEU A 11 -3.71 15.78 19.26
CA LEU A 11 -4.19 15.00 18.11
C LEU A 11 -3.48 13.63 17.99
N LEU A 12 -2.22 13.57 18.42
CA LEU A 12 -1.39 12.37 18.35
C LEU A 12 -1.28 11.70 19.73
N SER A 13 -2.23 10.81 20.04
CA SER A 13 -2.10 9.98 21.25
C SER A 13 -0.74 9.25 21.27
N LYS A 14 -0.11 9.14 22.45
CA LYS A 14 1.19 8.45 22.63
C LYS A 14 1.21 7.08 21.94
N ARG A 15 0.09 6.35 22.00
CA ARG A 15 -0.08 5.06 21.33
C ARG A 15 0.03 5.20 19.82
N LEU A 16 -0.72 6.12 19.19
CA LEU A 16 -0.67 6.35 17.75
C LEU A 16 0.73 6.74 17.25
N VAL A 17 1.44 7.57 18.01
CA VAL A 17 2.82 7.97 17.70
C VAL A 17 3.73 6.75 17.63
N VAL A 18 3.73 5.95 18.69
CA VAL A 18 4.62 4.79 18.84
C VAL A 18 4.25 3.67 17.88
N THR A 19 2.96 3.32 17.75
CA THR A 19 2.54 2.16 16.97
C THR A 19 2.51 2.40 15.47
N THR A 20 2.37 3.66 15.04
CA THR A 20 1.98 3.95 13.65
C THR A 20 2.77 5.11 13.05
N TRP A 21 2.81 6.28 13.71
CA TRP A 21 3.45 7.46 13.12
C TRP A 21 4.97 7.30 12.96
N ILE A 22 5.68 6.85 14.00
CA ILE A 22 7.14 6.60 13.94
C ILE A 22 7.46 5.54 12.87
N PRO A 23 6.82 4.35 12.85
CA PRO A 23 7.01 3.38 11.78
C PRO A 23 6.78 3.92 10.37
N LEU A 24 5.74 4.76 10.18
CA LEU A 24 5.48 5.42 8.90
C LEU A 24 6.62 6.37 8.54
N PHE A 25 7.03 7.24 9.46
CA PHE A 25 8.14 8.17 9.22
C PHE A 25 9.44 7.42 8.83
N VAL A 26 9.73 6.29 9.48
CA VAL A 26 10.86 5.43 9.14
C VAL A 26 10.71 4.85 7.72
N LEU A 27 9.51 4.40 7.33
CA LEU A 27 9.24 3.93 5.97
C LEU A 27 9.53 5.01 4.92
N PHE A 28 8.99 6.22 5.11
CA PHE A 28 9.25 7.34 4.20
C PHE A 28 10.74 7.69 4.13
N SER A 29 11.41 7.72 5.27
CA SER A 29 12.86 8.00 5.34
C SER A 29 13.66 6.93 4.59
N ALA A 30 13.31 5.66 4.73
CA ALA A 30 13.97 4.56 4.03
C ALA A 30 13.75 4.62 2.51
N LEU A 31 12.53 4.97 2.06
CA LEU A 31 12.23 5.17 0.64
C LEU A 31 12.98 6.39 0.08
N ALA A 32 13.03 7.50 0.81
CA ALA A 32 13.78 8.68 0.41
C ALA A 32 15.30 8.40 0.30
N ALA A 33 15.86 7.66 1.25
CA ALA A 33 17.25 7.22 1.20
C ALA A 33 17.54 6.33 -0.03
N LEU A 34 16.60 5.47 -0.41
CA LEU A 34 16.72 4.64 -1.61
C LEU A 34 16.72 5.49 -2.89
N VAL A 35 15.85 6.50 -2.97
CA VAL A 35 15.84 7.45 -4.09
C VAL A 35 17.15 8.23 -4.15
N ALA A 36 17.65 8.71 -3.00
CA ALA A 36 18.92 9.43 -2.93
C ALA A 36 20.12 8.54 -3.31
N ALA A 37 20.10 7.26 -2.97
CA ALA A 37 21.13 6.31 -3.38
C ALA A 37 21.17 6.09 -4.90
N GLY A 38 20.02 6.15 -5.58
CA GLY A 38 19.95 6.03 -7.05
C GLY A 38 20.25 7.34 -7.78
N ALA A 39 19.78 8.48 -7.28
CA ALA A 39 20.01 9.80 -7.88
C ALA A 39 21.40 10.38 -7.57
N GLY A 40 22.08 9.88 -6.54
CA GLY A 40 23.33 10.41 -6.01
C GLY A 40 23.10 11.45 -4.92
N TRP A 41 23.73 11.25 -3.76
CA TRP A 41 23.59 12.14 -2.60
C TRP A 41 23.95 13.59 -2.91
N ASP A 42 25.00 13.83 -3.69
CA ASP A 42 25.44 15.19 -4.07
C ASP A 42 24.45 15.91 -4.99
N ALA A 43 23.67 15.17 -5.79
CA ALA A 43 22.62 15.78 -6.62
C ALA A 43 21.42 16.15 -5.75
N VAL A 44 21.04 15.30 -4.80
CA VAL A 44 19.94 15.55 -3.87
C VAL A 44 20.24 16.72 -2.93
N THR A 45 21.45 16.82 -2.39
CA THR A 45 21.83 17.95 -1.53
C THR A 45 21.85 19.25 -2.29
N ARG A 46 22.46 19.30 -3.48
CA ARG A 46 22.48 20.50 -4.33
C ARG A 46 21.08 20.97 -4.72
N THR A 47 20.20 20.04 -5.09
CA THR A 47 18.81 20.37 -5.43
C THR A 47 18.03 20.84 -4.22
N TRP A 48 18.23 20.22 -3.05
CA TRP A 48 17.63 20.68 -1.81
C TRP A 48 18.09 22.08 -1.40
N ASP A 49 19.38 22.38 -1.54
CA ASP A 49 19.96 23.67 -1.20
C ASP A 49 19.52 24.79 -2.17
N ALA A 50 19.25 24.43 -3.43
CA ALA A 50 18.70 25.34 -4.43
C ALA A 50 17.24 25.74 -4.17
N VAL A 51 16.49 24.97 -3.36
CA VAL A 51 15.10 25.31 -3.02
C VAL A 51 15.06 26.49 -2.03
N PRO A 52 14.23 27.53 -2.27
CA PRO A 52 14.00 28.61 -1.32
C PRO A 52 13.66 28.12 0.10
N ALA A 53 14.09 28.85 1.13
CA ALA A 53 13.89 28.45 2.53
C ALA A 53 12.40 28.24 2.89
N ASP A 54 11.52 29.10 2.37
CA ASP A 54 10.08 29.00 2.61
C ASP A 54 9.48 27.71 2.04
N LEU A 55 9.93 27.29 0.85
CA LEU A 55 9.49 26.06 0.22
C LEU A 55 10.05 24.81 0.93
N ARG A 56 11.28 24.87 1.46
CA ARG A 56 11.84 23.80 2.32
C ARG A 56 11.04 23.63 3.60
N LEU A 57 10.66 24.74 4.25
CA LEU A 57 9.81 24.73 5.44
C LEU A 57 8.44 24.12 5.12
N LEU A 58 7.80 24.57 4.03
CA LEU A 58 6.51 24.04 3.58
C LEU A 58 6.58 22.55 3.24
N ALA A 59 7.66 22.08 2.60
CA ALA A 59 7.86 20.66 2.30
C ALA A 59 7.99 19.82 3.58
N GLY A 60 8.73 20.30 4.58
CA GLY A 60 8.82 19.65 5.89
C GLY A 60 7.47 19.58 6.61
N LEU A 61 6.72 20.68 6.64
CA LEU A 61 5.38 20.72 7.21
C LEU A 61 4.40 19.81 6.46
N ALA A 62 4.47 19.78 5.13
CA ALA A 62 3.64 18.90 4.30
C ALA A 62 3.95 17.41 4.56
N LEU A 63 5.23 17.05 4.76
CA LEU A 63 5.62 15.68 5.13
C LEU A 63 5.05 15.29 6.50
N LEU A 64 5.15 16.18 7.51
CA LEU A 64 4.59 15.94 8.84
C LEU A 64 3.05 15.82 8.78
N ALA A 65 2.38 16.70 8.04
CA ALA A 65 0.93 16.64 7.84
C ALA A 65 0.50 15.35 7.14
N THR A 66 1.22 14.95 6.09
CA THR A 66 0.94 13.72 5.32
C THR A 66 1.15 12.46 6.16
N THR A 67 2.25 12.36 6.89
CA THR A 67 2.53 11.22 7.78
C THR A 67 1.51 11.14 8.91
N THR A 68 1.06 12.28 9.44
CA THR A 68 0.01 12.37 10.46
C THR A 68 -1.34 11.91 9.91
N LEU A 69 -1.75 12.42 8.75
CA LEU A 69 -2.99 12.01 8.08
C LEU A 69 -2.98 10.51 7.78
N LEU A 70 -1.87 9.98 7.27
CA LEU A 70 -1.73 8.56 6.97
C LEU A 70 -1.74 7.71 8.24
N ALA A 71 -1.16 8.18 9.35
CA ALA A 71 -1.25 7.50 10.63
C ALA A 71 -2.70 7.40 11.12
N HIS A 72 -3.50 8.46 11.00
CA HIS A 72 -4.92 8.42 11.34
C HIS A 72 -5.72 7.52 10.40
N LEU A 73 -5.45 7.55 9.10
CA LEU A 73 -6.08 6.67 8.13
C LEU A 73 -5.77 5.20 8.44
N LEU A 74 -4.50 4.89 8.71
CA LEU A 74 -4.06 3.54 9.09
C LEU A 74 -4.68 3.09 10.42
N ASN A 75 -4.88 4.02 11.36
CA ASN A 75 -5.62 3.77 12.59
C ASN A 75 -7.11 3.47 12.32
N ALA A 76 -7.74 4.16 11.37
CA ALA A 76 -9.13 3.92 11.00
C ALA A 76 -9.34 2.54 10.34
N VAL A 77 -8.42 2.11 9.46
CA VAL A 77 -8.49 0.78 8.82
C VAL A 77 -7.92 -0.35 9.68
N ARG A 78 -7.39 -0.04 10.88
CA ARG A 78 -6.75 -1.02 11.77
C ARG A 78 -7.60 -2.25 12.06
N PRO A 79 -8.91 -2.17 12.36
CA PRO A 79 -9.73 -3.37 12.59
C PRO A 79 -9.76 -4.30 11.37
N GLN A 80 -9.76 -3.74 10.15
CA GLN A 80 -9.70 -4.52 8.92
C GLN A 80 -8.32 -5.16 8.73
N LEU A 81 -7.25 -4.42 9.05
CA LEU A 81 -5.88 -4.95 9.03
C LEU A 81 -5.73 -6.13 9.99
N PHE A 82 -6.26 -6.03 11.21
CA PHE A 82 -6.27 -7.15 12.15
C PHE A 82 -7.07 -8.34 11.61
N ARG A 83 -8.25 -8.12 11.00
CA ARG A 83 -8.99 -9.20 10.32
C ARG A 83 -8.17 -9.88 9.22
N LEU A 84 -7.44 -9.12 8.42
CA LEU A 84 -6.54 -9.68 7.42
C LEU A 84 -5.45 -10.55 8.05
N TYR A 85 -4.82 -10.08 9.14
CA TYR A 85 -3.78 -10.81 9.86
C TYR A 85 -4.29 -11.99 10.69
N GLU A 86 -5.55 -11.95 11.12
CA GLU A 86 -6.26 -13.06 11.77
C GLU A 86 -6.63 -14.15 10.74
N GLY A 87 -6.76 -13.77 9.46
CA GLY A 87 -7.00 -14.70 8.38
C GLY A 87 -8.43 -14.72 7.86
N TYR A 88 -9.17 -13.63 8.01
CA TYR A 88 -10.46 -13.43 7.33
C TYR A 88 -10.22 -13.17 5.84
N TRP A 89 -9.94 -14.25 5.12
CA TRP A 89 -9.61 -14.27 3.70
C TRP A 89 -10.77 -14.85 2.88
N PRO A 90 -10.74 -14.79 1.54
CA PRO A 90 -11.69 -15.52 0.72
C PRO A 90 -11.60 -17.02 1.01
N GLU A 91 -12.75 -17.69 0.99
CA GLU A 91 -12.90 -19.08 1.45
C GLU A 91 -11.86 -20.05 0.88
N ARG A 92 -11.46 -19.88 -0.38
CA ARG A 92 -10.45 -20.72 -1.03
C ARG A 92 -9.09 -20.66 -0.32
N LEU A 93 -8.64 -19.45 0.00
CA LEU A 93 -7.36 -19.23 0.70
C LEU A 93 -7.50 -19.63 2.16
N GLU A 94 -8.58 -19.22 2.83
CA GLU A 94 -8.85 -19.60 4.21
C GLU A 94 -8.80 -21.13 4.37
N ASN A 95 -9.59 -21.87 3.58
CA ASN A 95 -9.64 -23.33 3.65
C ASN A 95 -8.29 -23.98 3.38
N ARG A 96 -7.51 -23.47 2.42
CA ARG A 96 -6.18 -24.01 2.09
C ARG A 96 -5.21 -23.91 3.28
N TYR A 97 -5.15 -22.73 3.92
CA TYR A 97 -4.22 -22.50 5.02
C TYR A 97 -4.76 -23.03 6.36
N ARG A 98 -6.09 -23.04 6.54
CA ARG A 98 -6.77 -23.61 7.72
C ARG A 98 -6.53 -25.11 7.86
N LYS A 99 -6.47 -25.87 6.75
CA LYS A 99 -6.17 -27.33 6.78
C LYS A 99 -4.93 -27.68 7.62
N ARG A 100 -3.85 -26.91 7.47
CA ARG A 100 -2.61 -27.13 8.24
C ARG A 100 -2.82 -26.93 9.76
N HIS A 101 -3.60 -25.91 10.11
CA HIS A 101 -3.92 -25.59 11.50
C HIS A 101 -4.92 -26.57 12.11
N VAL A 102 -5.87 -27.07 11.32
CA VAL A 102 -6.82 -28.12 11.75
C VAL A 102 -6.10 -29.44 11.99
N HIS A 103 -5.15 -29.82 11.14
CA HIS A 103 -4.35 -31.03 11.36
C HIS A 103 -3.57 -30.94 12.69
N ARG A 104 -2.88 -29.81 12.92
CA ARG A 104 -2.19 -29.56 14.18
C ARG A 104 -3.13 -29.51 15.39
N HIS A 105 -4.35 -29.00 15.22
CA HIS A 105 -5.37 -29.01 16.27
C HIS A 105 -5.81 -30.44 16.62
N ALA A 106 -5.98 -31.31 15.62
CA ALA A 106 -6.26 -32.72 15.82
C ALA A 106 -5.13 -33.44 16.57
N GLU A 107 -3.86 -33.18 16.22
CA GLU A 107 -2.70 -33.69 16.96
C GLU A 107 -2.75 -33.30 18.44
N LEU A 108 -3.02 -32.02 18.75
CA LEU A 108 -3.14 -31.55 20.13
C LEU A 108 -4.30 -32.22 20.90
N ARG A 109 -5.41 -32.54 20.21
CA ARG A 109 -6.50 -33.32 20.81
C ARG A 109 -6.09 -34.75 21.10
N HIS A 110 -5.37 -35.40 20.19
CA HIS A 110 -4.91 -36.78 20.38
C HIS A 110 -3.91 -36.92 21.53
N LEU A 111 -3.13 -35.87 21.79
CA LEU A 111 -2.18 -35.83 22.90
C LEU A 111 -2.85 -35.56 24.27
N GLU A 112 -4.19 -35.47 24.33
CA GLU A 112 -4.97 -35.19 25.55
C GLU A 112 -4.35 -34.08 26.42
N THR A 113 -3.87 -33.01 25.77
CA THR A 113 -3.07 -32.00 26.46
C THR A 113 -3.91 -31.25 27.49
N ASP A 114 -3.59 -31.45 28.78
CA ASP A 114 -4.17 -30.73 29.92
C ASP A 114 -3.06 -29.97 30.66
N PRO A 115 -3.12 -28.63 30.76
CA PRO A 115 -4.16 -27.73 30.26
C PRO A 115 -4.14 -27.54 28.73
N TRP A 116 -5.32 -27.26 28.16
CA TRP A 116 -5.46 -26.98 26.72
C TRP A 116 -4.56 -25.81 26.28
N PRO A 117 -3.82 -25.92 25.16
CA PRO A 117 -2.87 -24.89 24.75
C PRO A 117 -3.51 -23.52 24.52
N VAL A 118 -2.92 -22.49 25.14
CA VAL A 118 -3.35 -21.09 25.01
C VAL A 118 -3.32 -20.53 23.59
N SER A 119 -2.63 -21.20 22.67
CA SER A 119 -2.36 -20.73 21.31
C SER A 119 -3.38 -21.19 20.27
N TYR A 120 -4.30 -22.08 20.63
CA TYR A 120 -5.30 -22.65 19.71
C TYR A 120 -6.69 -22.64 20.33
N PRO A 121 -7.75 -22.35 19.54
CA PRO A 121 -9.13 -22.45 20.02
C PRO A 121 -9.45 -23.90 20.38
N ARG A 122 -10.37 -24.08 21.34
CA ARG A 122 -10.82 -25.41 21.79
C ARG A 122 -11.79 -26.01 20.78
N SER A 123 -12.62 -25.17 20.15
CA SER A 123 -13.53 -25.59 19.08
C SER A 123 -12.78 -25.69 17.74
N GLN A 124 -12.93 -26.81 17.05
CA GLN A 124 -12.21 -27.07 15.79
C GLN A 124 -12.73 -26.21 14.62
N ASP A 125 -14.03 -25.91 14.61
CA ASP A 125 -14.71 -25.05 13.64
C ASP A 125 -14.24 -23.59 13.72
N ARG A 126 -13.71 -23.18 14.86
CA ARG A 126 -13.17 -21.82 15.08
C ARG A 126 -11.67 -21.68 14.81
N VAL A 127 -11.00 -22.75 14.36
CA VAL A 127 -9.59 -22.72 13.97
C VAL A 127 -9.39 -21.77 12.77
N ARG A 128 -8.47 -20.81 12.92
CA ARG A 128 -8.13 -19.80 11.91
C ARG A 128 -6.95 -20.25 11.03
N PRO A 129 -6.78 -19.70 9.81
CA PRO A 129 -5.68 -20.08 8.92
C PRO A 129 -4.33 -19.47 9.34
N THR A 130 -4.30 -18.55 10.30
CA THR A 130 -3.08 -17.89 10.78
C THR A 130 -2.80 -18.23 12.25
N ARG A 131 -1.53 -18.15 12.67
CA ARG A 131 -1.16 -18.33 14.08
C ARG A 131 -1.72 -17.21 14.96
N LEU A 132 -1.67 -15.97 14.47
CA LEU A 132 -2.21 -14.82 15.19
C LEU A 132 -3.72 -14.99 15.45
N GLY A 133 -4.48 -15.33 14.40
CA GLY A 133 -5.91 -15.56 14.52
C GLY A 133 -6.26 -16.71 15.47
N ASN A 134 -5.46 -17.77 15.52
CA ASN A 134 -5.69 -18.87 16.48
C ASN A 134 -5.47 -18.42 17.94
N VAL A 135 -4.42 -17.65 18.23
CA VAL A 135 -4.16 -17.11 19.58
C VAL A 135 -5.30 -16.17 20.02
N LEU A 136 -5.74 -15.27 19.14
CA LEU A 136 -6.82 -14.33 19.43
C LEU A 136 -8.17 -15.04 19.60
N CYS A 137 -8.49 -15.98 18.71
CA CYS A 137 -9.70 -16.80 18.80
C CYS A 137 -9.72 -17.64 20.09
N ALA A 138 -8.58 -18.20 20.51
CA ALA A 138 -8.45 -18.94 21.75
C ALA A 138 -8.65 -18.06 23.01
N ALA A 139 -8.36 -16.77 22.92
CA ALA A 139 -8.66 -15.81 24.00
C ALA A 139 -10.16 -15.52 24.06
N GLU A 140 -10.79 -15.36 22.89
CA GLU A 140 -12.23 -15.08 22.75
C GLU A 140 -13.12 -16.25 23.21
N GLU A 141 -12.70 -17.50 22.99
CA GLU A 141 -13.45 -18.68 23.42
C GLU A 141 -13.35 -18.96 24.93
N HIS A 142 -12.30 -18.48 25.59
CA HIS A 142 -12.03 -18.83 26.99
C HIS A 142 -13.21 -18.50 27.92
N PRO A 143 -13.82 -17.30 27.89
CA PRO A 143 -14.97 -16.98 28.75
C PRO A 143 -16.21 -17.85 28.46
N TRP A 144 -16.36 -18.32 27.21
CA TRP A 144 -17.48 -19.18 26.84
C TRP A 144 -17.37 -20.56 27.50
N PHE A 145 -16.19 -21.18 27.40
CA PHE A 145 -15.98 -22.50 28.00
C PHE A 145 -15.92 -22.47 29.52
N GLN A 146 -15.35 -21.42 30.12
CA GLN A 146 -15.22 -21.33 31.57
C GLN A 146 -16.48 -20.82 32.26
N TYR A 147 -17.23 -19.89 31.65
CA TYR A 147 -18.32 -19.17 32.34
C TYR A 147 -19.61 -19.07 31.53
N GLY A 148 -19.66 -19.58 30.28
CA GLY A 148 -20.81 -19.38 29.38
C GLY A 148 -20.93 -17.95 28.85
N LEU A 149 -19.86 -17.16 28.93
CA LEU A 149 -19.82 -15.76 28.53
C LEU A 149 -19.47 -15.61 27.06
N SER A 150 -20.26 -14.83 26.31
CA SER A 150 -19.87 -14.39 24.98
C SER A 150 -18.92 -13.19 25.09
N ALA A 151 -17.62 -13.40 24.81
CA ALA A 151 -16.61 -12.36 24.92
C ALA A 151 -16.98 -11.09 24.15
N ASN A 152 -17.44 -11.22 22.89
CA ASN A 152 -17.81 -10.09 22.05
C ASN A 152 -18.97 -9.26 22.60
N ALA A 153 -19.94 -9.91 23.26
CA ALA A 153 -21.11 -9.24 23.84
C ALA A 153 -20.75 -8.46 25.12
N ILE A 154 -19.89 -9.07 25.94
CA ILE A 154 -19.57 -8.57 27.28
C ILE A 154 -18.43 -7.56 27.26
N TRP A 155 -17.46 -7.72 26.34
CA TRP A 155 -16.23 -6.94 26.34
C TRP A 155 -16.44 -5.42 26.40
N PRO A 156 -17.32 -4.79 25.59
CA PRO A 156 -17.52 -3.33 25.66
C PRO A 156 -18.02 -2.84 27.02
N ARG A 157 -18.83 -3.66 27.70
CA ARG A 157 -19.43 -3.35 29.00
C ARG A 157 -18.44 -3.62 30.13
N LEU A 158 -17.75 -4.76 30.05
CA LEU A 158 -16.72 -5.14 31.01
C LEU A 158 -15.58 -4.12 30.98
N TYR A 159 -15.13 -3.70 29.80
CA TYR A 159 -14.05 -2.73 29.64
C TYR A 159 -14.32 -1.41 30.37
N ALA A 160 -15.57 -0.92 30.35
CA ALA A 160 -15.97 0.28 31.09
C ALA A 160 -15.93 0.09 32.62
N ALA A 161 -16.08 -1.14 33.12
CA ALA A 161 -16.03 -1.48 34.53
C ALA A 161 -14.63 -1.93 35.02
N LEU A 162 -13.63 -1.97 34.14
CA LEU A 162 -12.28 -2.40 34.49
C LEU A 162 -11.54 -1.33 35.31
N PRO A 163 -10.71 -1.73 36.28
CA PRO A 163 -9.87 -0.78 37.02
C PRO A 163 -8.85 -0.06 36.12
N GLU A 164 -8.61 1.22 36.39
CA GLU A 164 -7.65 2.04 35.65
C GLU A 164 -6.22 1.43 35.57
N PRO A 165 -5.65 0.81 36.63
CA PRO A 165 -4.36 0.12 36.53
C PRO A 165 -4.36 -1.05 35.53
N PHE A 166 -5.48 -1.77 35.44
CA PHE A 166 -5.65 -2.88 34.52
C PHE A 166 -5.76 -2.37 33.08
N VAL A 167 -6.57 -1.33 32.84
CA VAL A 167 -6.75 -0.70 31.52
C VAL A 167 -5.41 -0.19 30.97
N ARG A 168 -4.58 0.45 31.81
CA ARG A 168 -3.23 0.91 31.41
C ARG A 168 -2.30 -0.24 31.02
N THR A 169 -2.33 -1.34 31.76
CA THR A 169 -1.53 -2.54 31.45
C THR A 169 -2.01 -3.20 30.16
N PHE A 170 -3.32 -3.32 29.99
CA PHE A 170 -3.96 -3.84 28.78
C PHE A 170 -3.60 -3.01 27.54
N ALA A 171 -3.64 -1.67 27.65
CA ALA A 171 -3.26 -0.77 26.57
C ALA A 171 -1.80 -0.98 26.12
N GLY A 172 -0.88 -1.27 27.05
CA GLY A 172 0.51 -1.57 26.74
C GLY A 172 0.69 -2.86 25.93
N VAL A 173 0.06 -3.96 26.36
CA VAL A 173 0.13 -5.23 25.61
C VAL A 173 -0.57 -5.15 24.26
N ALA A 174 -1.67 -4.39 24.17
CA ALA A 174 -2.37 -4.15 22.91
C ALA A 174 -1.49 -3.36 21.92
N ALA A 175 -0.82 -2.30 22.40
CA ALA A 175 0.10 -1.51 21.59
C ALA A 175 1.27 -2.33 21.04
N ALA A 176 1.78 -3.31 21.79
CA ALA A 176 2.84 -4.20 21.33
C ALA A 176 2.41 -5.05 20.12
N VAL A 177 1.19 -5.62 20.15
CA VAL A 177 0.65 -6.39 19.01
C VAL A 177 0.43 -5.47 17.81
N GLU A 178 -0.17 -4.30 18.03
CA GLU A 178 -0.44 -3.32 16.97
C GLU A 178 0.82 -2.83 16.29
N LEU A 179 1.86 -2.53 17.05
CA LEU A 179 3.15 -2.11 16.52
C LEU A 179 3.74 -3.20 15.61
N MET A 180 3.75 -4.45 16.05
CA MET A 180 4.35 -5.55 15.28
C MET A 180 3.55 -5.86 14.00
N VAL A 181 2.22 -5.78 14.04
CA VAL A 181 1.37 -5.88 12.85
C VAL A 181 1.64 -4.71 11.89
N THR A 182 1.73 -3.49 12.41
CA THR A 182 2.01 -2.29 11.62
C THR A 182 3.38 -2.37 10.95
N LEU A 183 4.44 -2.73 11.70
CA LEU A 183 5.78 -2.92 11.15
C LEU A 183 5.81 -4.02 10.08
N SER A 184 5.07 -5.12 10.30
CA SER A 184 4.97 -6.19 9.31
C SER A 184 4.36 -5.70 7.99
N LEU A 185 3.28 -4.91 8.08
CA LEU A 185 2.65 -4.31 6.91
C LEU A 185 3.58 -3.33 6.21
N LEU A 186 4.15 -2.38 6.94
CA LEU A 186 4.99 -1.33 6.36
C LEU A 186 6.28 -1.90 5.77
N ALA A 187 6.86 -2.95 6.36
CA ALA A 187 8.00 -3.66 5.78
C ALA A 187 7.63 -4.37 4.47
N LEU A 188 6.41 -4.92 4.36
CA LEU A 188 5.93 -5.50 3.10
C LEU A 188 5.72 -4.41 2.03
N VAL A 189 5.15 -3.26 2.41
CA VAL A 189 5.01 -2.10 1.52
C VAL A 189 6.38 -1.61 1.06
N PHE A 190 7.37 -1.51 1.96
CA PHE A 190 8.75 -1.19 1.61
C PHE A 190 9.35 -2.21 0.64
N ALA A 191 9.12 -3.51 0.86
CA ALA A 191 9.61 -4.55 -0.03
C ALA A 191 9.10 -4.35 -1.46
N CYS A 192 7.79 -4.08 -1.62
CA CYS A 192 7.18 -3.90 -2.94
C CYS A 192 7.57 -2.56 -3.58
N VAL A 193 7.36 -1.44 -2.88
CA VAL A 193 7.60 -0.09 -3.41
C VAL A 193 9.10 0.17 -3.56
N GLY A 194 9.88 -0.19 -2.56
CA GLY A 194 11.34 -0.07 -2.57
C GLY A 194 11.98 -0.91 -3.68
N ALA A 195 11.53 -2.15 -3.91
CA ALA A 195 12.06 -2.94 -5.02
C ALA A 195 11.74 -2.33 -6.39
N ALA A 196 10.54 -1.76 -6.56
CA ALA A 196 10.17 -1.06 -7.79
C ALA A 196 11.04 0.18 -8.02
N LEU A 197 11.27 0.99 -6.97
CA LEU A 197 12.17 2.15 -7.04
C LEU A 197 13.62 1.74 -7.31
N ALA A 198 14.10 0.68 -6.64
CA ALA A 198 15.45 0.16 -6.86
C ALA A 198 15.64 -0.34 -8.29
N LEU A 199 14.62 -0.98 -8.89
CA LEU A 199 14.71 -1.43 -10.29
C LEU A 199 14.78 -0.26 -11.27
N ALA A 200 14.15 0.87 -10.94
CA ALA A 200 14.12 2.07 -11.78
C ALA A 200 15.38 2.95 -11.64
N LEU A 201 15.97 3.02 -10.44
CA LEU A 201 16.99 4.00 -10.09
C LEU A 201 18.38 3.40 -9.80
N LEU A 202 18.44 2.11 -9.47
CA LEU A 202 19.67 1.42 -9.06
C LEU A 202 19.97 0.24 -10.00
N PRO A 203 21.16 -0.37 -9.92
CA PRO A 203 21.45 -1.59 -10.64
C PRO A 203 20.41 -2.68 -10.35
N TRP A 204 19.99 -3.41 -11.39
CA TRP A 204 18.85 -4.34 -11.34
C TRP A 204 18.91 -5.37 -10.20
N PHE A 205 20.10 -5.76 -9.75
CA PHE A 205 20.31 -6.73 -8.67
C PHE A 205 19.95 -6.18 -7.27
N VAL A 206 19.84 -4.86 -7.10
CA VAL A 206 19.43 -4.23 -5.83
C VAL A 206 17.94 -4.46 -5.56
N ALA A 207 17.11 -4.47 -6.61
CA ALA A 207 15.66 -4.69 -6.49
C ALA A 207 15.29 -6.02 -5.78
N PRO A 208 15.81 -7.20 -6.20
CA PRO A 208 15.52 -8.45 -5.49
C PRO A 208 16.08 -8.47 -4.07
N LEU A 209 17.20 -7.79 -3.80
CA LEU A 209 17.75 -7.66 -2.44
C LEU A 209 16.80 -6.87 -1.52
N VAL A 210 16.32 -5.70 -1.98
CA VAL A 210 15.36 -4.88 -1.24
C VAL A 210 14.06 -5.64 -0.99
N MET A 211 13.54 -6.34 -2.00
CA MET A 211 12.35 -7.20 -1.87
C MET A 211 12.57 -8.28 -0.81
N LEU A 212 13.70 -9.01 -0.87
CA LEU A 212 13.98 -10.11 0.05
C LEU A 212 14.16 -9.61 1.48
N CYS A 213 14.92 -8.53 1.69
CA CYS A 213 15.14 -7.93 3.00
C CYS A 213 13.82 -7.40 3.59
N GLY A 214 13.02 -6.66 2.82
CA GLY A 214 11.72 -6.15 3.26
C GLY A 214 10.74 -7.28 3.60
N ALA A 215 10.67 -8.33 2.78
CA ALA A 215 9.85 -9.50 3.04
C ALA A 215 10.32 -10.28 4.28
N ALA A 216 11.63 -10.41 4.49
CA ALA A 216 12.21 -11.04 5.69
C ALA A 216 11.85 -10.26 6.96
N ILE A 217 12.02 -8.93 6.95
CA ILE A 217 11.62 -8.06 8.07
C ILE A 217 10.11 -8.19 8.32
N SER A 218 9.28 -8.13 7.27
CA SER A 218 7.83 -8.31 7.39
C SER A 218 7.47 -9.64 8.07
N ARG A 219 8.15 -10.72 7.67
CA ARG A 219 7.97 -12.07 8.23
C ARG A 219 8.38 -12.14 9.69
N VAL A 220 9.50 -11.53 10.07
CA VAL A 220 9.99 -11.46 11.46
C VAL A 220 9.02 -10.66 12.33
N CYS A 221 8.57 -9.50 11.87
CA CYS A 221 7.58 -8.69 12.58
C CYS A 221 6.26 -9.43 12.76
N TYR A 222 5.80 -10.21 11.77
CA TYR A 222 4.62 -11.06 11.95
C TYR A 222 4.84 -12.15 13.02
N LEU A 223 6.03 -12.78 13.08
CA LEU A 223 6.34 -13.72 14.18
C LEU A 223 6.37 -13.04 15.54
N ALA A 224 6.91 -11.83 15.60
CA ALA A 224 6.91 -11.01 16.81
C ALA A 224 5.48 -10.63 17.21
N ALA A 225 4.58 -10.32 16.25
CA ALA A 225 3.17 -10.05 16.50
C ALA A 225 2.47 -11.27 17.12
N VAL A 226 2.73 -12.48 16.61
CA VAL A 226 2.18 -13.73 17.18
C VAL A 226 2.67 -13.93 18.62
N ARG A 227 3.95 -13.64 18.91
CA ARG A 227 4.49 -13.73 20.29
C ARG A 227 3.89 -12.67 21.20
N ALA A 228 3.74 -11.43 20.73
CA ALA A 228 3.11 -10.34 21.47
C ALA A 228 1.60 -10.58 21.72
N ALA A 229 0.95 -11.37 20.86
CA ALA A 229 -0.47 -11.70 21.02
C ALA A 229 -0.75 -12.62 22.22
N VAL A 230 0.24 -13.38 22.71
CA VAL A 230 0.07 -14.27 23.88
C VAL A 230 -0.18 -13.48 25.17
N PRO A 231 0.64 -12.49 25.58
CA PRO A 231 0.34 -11.68 26.76
C PRO A 231 -0.93 -10.85 26.59
N TYR A 232 -1.22 -10.38 25.36
CA TYR A 232 -2.50 -9.72 25.05
C TYR A 232 -3.70 -10.66 25.30
N ALA A 233 -3.65 -11.88 24.77
CA ALA A 233 -4.67 -12.91 24.98
C ALA A 233 -4.84 -13.26 26.46
N ASN A 234 -3.73 -13.41 27.19
CA ASN A 234 -3.78 -13.70 28.62
C ASN A 234 -4.42 -12.55 29.42
N GLN A 235 -4.21 -11.29 29.03
CA GLN A 235 -4.90 -10.17 29.68
C GLN A 235 -6.41 -10.16 29.38
N ILE A 236 -6.84 -10.56 28.18
CA ILE A 236 -8.27 -10.77 27.93
C ILE A 236 -8.83 -11.84 28.87
N ARG A 237 -8.16 -12.99 29.00
CA ARG A 237 -8.59 -14.07 29.90
C ARG A 237 -8.67 -13.58 31.35
N ALA A 238 -7.60 -12.94 31.84
CA ALA A 238 -7.55 -12.39 33.20
C ALA A 238 -8.65 -11.35 33.46
N ALA A 239 -9.02 -10.54 32.46
CA ALA A 239 -10.13 -9.59 32.60
C ALA A 239 -11.44 -10.32 32.93
N PHE A 240 -11.74 -11.43 32.25
CA PHE A 240 -12.92 -12.23 32.55
C PHE A 240 -12.76 -13.02 33.86
N ASP A 241 -11.59 -13.63 34.09
CA ASP A 241 -11.34 -14.48 35.26
C ASP A 241 -11.38 -13.70 36.58
N VAL A 242 -10.99 -12.42 36.58
CA VAL A 242 -10.90 -11.60 37.79
C VAL A 242 -12.02 -10.55 37.88
N HIS A 243 -12.48 -10.00 36.76
CA HIS A 243 -13.35 -8.81 36.78
C HIS A 243 -14.78 -9.05 36.29
N ARG A 244 -15.17 -10.27 35.90
CA ARG A 244 -16.56 -10.56 35.44
C ARG A 244 -17.63 -10.08 36.42
N TRP A 245 -17.41 -10.22 37.73
CA TRP A 245 -18.35 -9.80 38.76
C TRP A 245 -18.41 -8.28 38.97
N LYS A 246 -17.36 -7.54 38.60
CA LYS A 246 -17.40 -6.06 38.64
C LYS A 246 -18.46 -5.52 37.69
N LEU A 247 -18.68 -6.20 36.56
CA LEU A 247 -19.75 -5.83 35.65
C LEU A 247 -21.13 -6.04 36.27
N LEU A 248 -21.38 -7.14 36.98
CA LEU A 248 -22.67 -7.37 37.66
C LEU A 248 -22.93 -6.28 38.71
N GLN A 249 -21.92 -5.95 39.50
CA GLN A 249 -22.00 -4.87 40.50
C GLN A 249 -22.26 -3.52 39.84
N ALA A 250 -21.61 -3.21 38.72
CA ALA A 250 -21.81 -1.96 37.99
C ALA A 250 -23.21 -1.84 37.36
N ILE A 251 -23.84 -2.96 36.98
CA ILE A 251 -25.24 -3.00 36.50
C ILE A 251 -26.23 -2.94 37.69
N GLY A 252 -25.77 -3.17 38.92
CA GLY A 252 -26.61 -3.20 40.11
C GLY A 252 -27.27 -4.55 40.37
N LEU A 253 -26.77 -5.64 39.77
CA LEU A 253 -27.30 -6.98 39.98
C LEU A 253 -26.61 -7.67 41.16
N ARG A 254 -27.35 -8.52 41.87
CA ARG A 254 -26.79 -9.34 42.94
C ARG A 254 -25.89 -10.43 42.38
N LEU A 255 -24.86 -10.78 43.16
CA LEU A 255 -23.85 -11.76 42.78
C LEU A 255 -24.41 -13.20 42.84
N PRO A 256 -23.98 -14.09 41.94
CA PRO A 256 -24.32 -15.49 42.01
C PRO A 256 -23.58 -16.18 43.17
N THR A 257 -24.22 -17.17 43.80
CA THR A 257 -23.67 -17.91 44.95
C THR A 257 -23.08 -19.26 44.56
N SER A 258 -23.45 -19.78 43.38
CA SER A 258 -22.89 -21.00 42.81
C SER A 258 -22.51 -20.83 41.34
N TYR A 259 -21.68 -21.75 40.86
CA TYR A 259 -21.25 -21.76 39.46
C TYR A 259 -22.40 -21.99 38.47
N ALA A 260 -23.38 -22.82 38.83
CA ALA A 260 -24.56 -23.07 37.99
C ALA A 260 -25.42 -21.81 37.86
N GLU A 261 -25.65 -21.11 38.99
CA GLU A 261 -26.38 -19.84 39.01
C GLU A 261 -25.64 -18.75 38.24
N GLU A 262 -24.32 -18.69 38.35
CA GLU A 262 -23.50 -17.76 37.58
C GLU A 262 -23.73 -17.94 36.08
N ARG A 263 -23.62 -19.18 35.58
CA ARG A 263 -23.83 -19.47 34.14
C ARG A 263 -25.24 -19.12 33.68
N GLU A 264 -26.24 -19.38 34.51
CA GLU A 264 -27.64 -19.09 34.20
C GLU A 264 -27.91 -17.58 34.18
N GLN A 265 -27.42 -16.82 35.17
CA GLN A 265 -27.51 -15.37 35.21
C GLN A 265 -26.89 -14.75 33.96
N TRP A 266 -25.68 -15.20 33.58
CA TRP A 266 -25.02 -14.73 32.36
C TRP A 266 -25.76 -15.11 31.08
N ARG A 267 -26.41 -16.29 31.05
CA ARG A 267 -27.26 -16.71 29.93
C ARG A 267 -28.45 -15.77 29.76
N GLN A 268 -29.10 -15.37 30.85
CA GLN A 268 -30.22 -14.42 30.82
C GLN A 268 -29.78 -13.01 30.42
N LEU A 269 -28.66 -12.51 30.97
CA LEU A 269 -28.10 -11.20 30.58
C LEU A 269 -27.80 -11.13 29.08
N ARG A 270 -27.28 -12.21 28.52
CA ARG A 270 -27.05 -12.31 27.07
C ARG A 270 -28.36 -12.17 26.30
N LYS A 271 -29.41 -12.89 26.68
CA LYS A 271 -30.72 -12.80 26.00
C LYS A 271 -31.30 -11.39 26.08
N LEU A 272 -31.19 -10.74 27.23
CA LEU A 272 -31.59 -9.35 27.44
C LEU A 272 -30.87 -8.40 26.47
N TRP A 273 -29.55 -8.52 26.32
CA TRP A 273 -28.77 -7.64 25.44
C TRP A 273 -28.96 -7.90 23.94
N PHE A 274 -29.34 -9.11 23.53
CA PHE A 274 -29.57 -9.46 22.13
C PHE A 274 -31.05 -9.37 21.71
N GLY A 275 -31.91 -8.79 22.55
CA GLY A 275 -33.28 -8.41 22.18
C GLY A 275 -34.31 -9.53 22.21
N ALA A 276 -33.98 -10.72 22.75
CA ALA A 276 -34.95 -11.80 22.91
C ALA A 276 -35.83 -11.64 24.17
N GLY A 277 -35.49 -10.69 25.05
CA GLY A 277 -36.00 -10.65 26.43
C GLY A 277 -35.42 -11.79 27.28
N PRO A 278 -35.35 -11.66 28.61
CA PRO A 278 -35.06 -12.81 29.47
C PRO A 278 -36.21 -13.83 29.38
N ASP A 279 -35.91 -15.11 29.63
CA ASP A 279 -36.97 -16.11 29.70
C ASP A 279 -37.82 -15.82 30.93
N SER A 280 -39.14 -15.67 30.78
CA SER A 280 -40.05 -15.36 31.89
C SER A 280 -39.97 -16.37 33.04
N GLU A 281 -39.72 -17.65 32.72
CA GLU A 281 -39.53 -18.72 33.72
C GLU A 281 -38.21 -18.61 34.50
N HIS A 282 -37.23 -17.88 33.98
CA HIS A 282 -35.88 -17.77 34.54
C HIS A 282 -35.51 -16.31 34.85
N GLU A 283 -36.49 -15.40 34.92
CA GLU A 283 -36.24 -13.97 35.19
C GLU A 283 -35.56 -13.77 36.56
N GLY A 284 -35.91 -14.59 37.55
CA GLY A 284 -35.25 -14.60 38.87
C GLY A 284 -33.74 -14.85 38.81
N ALA A 285 -33.23 -15.46 37.74
CA ALA A 285 -31.80 -15.66 37.54
C ALA A 285 -31.06 -14.36 37.17
N LEU A 286 -31.74 -13.29 36.74
CA LEU A 286 -31.12 -11.97 36.56
C LEU A 286 -30.67 -11.38 37.91
N ARG A 287 -31.36 -11.74 39.00
CA ARG A 287 -31.07 -11.32 40.37
C ARG A 287 -31.02 -9.81 40.53
N TYR A 288 -32.09 -9.13 40.11
CA TYR A 288 -32.32 -7.75 40.51
C TYR A 288 -32.31 -7.64 42.05
N PRO A 289 -31.86 -6.50 42.60
CA PRO A 289 -32.00 -6.27 44.02
C PRO A 289 -33.50 -6.35 44.35
N GLU A 290 -33.88 -7.13 45.37
CA GLU A 290 -35.24 -7.04 45.88
C GLU A 290 -35.45 -5.60 46.30
N GLU A 291 -36.56 -5.01 45.87
CA GLU A 291 -37.05 -3.80 46.51
C GLU A 291 -37.07 -4.09 48.01
N GLU A 292 -36.34 -3.29 48.79
CA GLU A 292 -36.72 -3.10 50.18
C GLU A 292 -38.22 -2.81 50.12
N GLY A 293 -39.02 -3.75 50.63
CA GLY A 293 -40.47 -3.73 50.48
C GLY A 293 -41.00 -2.34 50.77
N PRO A 294 -42.11 -1.92 50.12
CA PRO A 294 -42.51 -0.53 50.07
C PRO A 294 -42.31 0.06 51.46
N VAL A 295 -41.58 1.18 51.56
CA VAL A 295 -41.74 2.06 52.72
C VAL A 295 -43.24 2.26 52.78
N VAL A 296 -43.88 1.50 53.65
CA VAL A 296 -45.27 1.68 53.96
C VAL A 296 -45.20 3.04 54.62
N LEU A 297 -45.44 4.09 53.82
CA LEU A 297 -46.01 5.30 54.33
C LEU A 297 -47.24 4.79 55.05
N SER A 298 -47.11 4.59 56.35
CA SER A 298 -48.17 4.23 57.26
C SER A 298 -49.08 5.45 57.33
N LEU A 299 -49.79 5.69 56.23
CA LEU A 299 -51.06 6.33 56.25
C LEU A 299 -51.98 5.29 56.84
N ALA A 300 -52.09 5.33 58.17
CA ALA A 300 -53.09 4.59 58.92
C ALA A 300 -54.42 4.71 58.15
N PRO A 301 -55.03 3.61 57.70
CA PRO A 301 -56.29 3.70 56.99
C PRO A 301 -57.35 4.19 57.98
N PRO A 302 -58.22 5.15 57.61
CA PRO A 302 -59.37 5.46 58.45
C PRO A 302 -60.24 4.21 58.54
N ALA A 303 -60.65 3.87 59.76
CA ALA A 303 -61.40 2.65 60.06
C ALA A 303 -62.62 2.50 59.14
N ALA A 304 -62.68 1.38 58.42
CA ALA A 304 -63.84 1.00 57.62
C ALA A 304 -64.78 0.08 58.44
N PRO A 305 -66.11 0.27 58.36
CA PRO A 305 -67.13 -0.52 59.07
C PRO A 305 -67.28 -1.96 58.53
N PRO A 306 -67.94 -2.86 59.26
CA PRO A 306 -67.81 -4.32 59.08
C PRO A 306 -68.54 -4.86 57.84
N ALA A 307 -67.99 -5.98 57.34
CA ALA A 307 -68.32 -6.66 56.09
C ALA A 307 -69.61 -7.50 56.12
N PRO A 308 -70.24 -7.74 54.95
CA PRO A 308 -71.03 -8.94 54.69
C PRO A 308 -70.25 -10.06 53.96
N THR A 309 -70.66 -11.29 54.27
CA THR A 309 -70.10 -12.62 53.95
C THR A 309 -70.28 -13.02 52.45
N PRO A 310 -69.52 -13.99 51.90
CA PRO A 310 -69.16 -14.07 50.49
C PRO A 310 -70.06 -14.99 49.63
N ALA A 311 -70.02 -14.79 48.31
CA ALA A 311 -70.59 -15.68 47.29
C ALA A 311 -69.49 -16.17 46.31
N PRO A 312 -69.66 -17.34 45.68
CA PRO A 312 -68.58 -18.26 45.36
C PRO A 312 -67.89 -18.02 44.00
N ALA A 313 -66.66 -18.53 43.90
CA ALA A 313 -65.80 -18.49 42.74
C ALA A 313 -66.33 -19.29 41.54
N PRO A 314 -66.10 -18.83 40.29
CA PRO A 314 -66.15 -19.70 39.12
C PRO A 314 -64.77 -20.31 38.78
N THR A 315 -64.80 -21.62 38.60
CA THR A 315 -63.79 -22.58 38.11
C THR A 315 -63.31 -22.25 36.68
N PRO A 316 -62.08 -22.62 36.28
CA PRO A 316 -61.44 -22.11 35.06
C PRO A 316 -61.91 -22.81 33.78
N ALA A 317 -61.92 -22.05 32.67
CA ALA A 317 -62.16 -22.58 31.33
C ALA A 317 -60.85 -23.03 30.64
N PRO A 318 -60.91 -24.01 29.72
CA PRO A 318 -59.76 -24.78 29.26
C PRO A 318 -59.01 -24.14 28.10
N GLY A 319 -57.77 -24.60 27.93
CA GLY A 319 -56.76 -24.05 27.02
C GLY A 319 -57.16 -23.91 25.55
N GLY A 320 -56.70 -22.81 24.97
CA GLY A 320 -56.59 -22.61 23.52
C GLY A 320 -55.17 -22.95 23.04
N PRO A 321 -55.01 -23.47 21.82
CA PRO A 321 -53.75 -24.01 21.32
C PRO A 321 -52.71 -22.93 21.00
N VAL A 322 -51.47 -23.26 21.36
CA VAL A 322 -50.23 -22.60 20.93
C VAL A 322 -50.13 -22.60 19.40
N PRO A 323 -49.94 -21.45 18.73
CA PRO A 323 -49.49 -21.47 17.35
C PRO A 323 -47.99 -21.82 17.31
N SER A 324 -47.67 -22.96 16.70
CA SER A 324 -46.31 -23.31 16.28
C SER A 324 -45.72 -22.20 15.41
N PRO A 325 -44.46 -21.78 15.64
CA PRO A 325 -43.80 -20.82 14.77
C PRO A 325 -43.52 -21.45 13.40
N ALA A 326 -43.86 -20.71 12.34
CA ALA A 326 -43.50 -21.00 10.96
C ALA A 326 -41.98 -21.13 10.79
N PRO A 327 -41.49 -21.94 9.83
CA PRO A 327 -40.05 -22.08 9.58
C PRO A 327 -39.48 -20.75 9.09
N SER A 328 -38.69 -20.11 9.96
CA SER A 328 -37.90 -18.93 9.61
C SER A 328 -36.89 -19.29 8.53
N ALA A 329 -36.96 -18.56 7.41
CA ALA A 329 -36.06 -18.63 6.29
C ALA A 329 -34.57 -18.61 6.72
N PRO A 330 -33.67 -19.27 5.97
CA PRO A 330 -32.25 -19.27 6.30
C PRO A 330 -31.71 -17.83 6.32
N PRO A 331 -30.81 -17.49 7.26
CA PRO A 331 -30.26 -16.15 7.34
C PRO A 331 -29.55 -15.82 6.02
N ALA A 332 -29.93 -14.66 5.46
CA ALA A 332 -29.32 -14.10 4.27
C ALA A 332 -27.79 -14.11 4.43
N ALA A 333 -27.12 -14.76 3.49
CA ALA A 333 -25.67 -14.75 3.37
C ALA A 333 -25.18 -13.30 3.41
N VAL A 334 -24.54 -12.92 4.51
CA VAL A 334 -23.78 -11.67 4.62
C VAL A 334 -22.69 -11.78 3.57
N ARG A 335 -22.92 -11.14 2.42
CA ARG A 335 -21.95 -11.03 1.34
C ARG A 335 -20.69 -10.42 1.95
N SER A 336 -19.60 -11.19 1.96
CA SER A 336 -18.29 -10.72 2.37
C SER A 336 -17.90 -9.52 1.50
N PRO A 337 -17.36 -8.43 2.09
CA PRO A 337 -16.82 -7.33 1.29
C PRO A 337 -15.73 -7.91 0.38
N SER A 338 -15.87 -7.66 -0.92
CA SER A 338 -14.94 -8.18 -1.92
C SER A 338 -13.57 -7.57 -1.67
N LEU A 339 -12.59 -8.45 -1.49
CA LEU A 339 -11.16 -8.17 -1.24
C LEU A 339 -10.55 -7.15 -2.21
N ALA A 340 -11.16 -6.95 -3.38
CA ALA A 340 -10.82 -5.93 -4.36
C ALA A 340 -11.09 -4.48 -3.89
N ARG A 341 -12.13 -4.25 -3.09
CA ARG A 341 -12.51 -2.92 -2.59
C ARG A 341 -11.61 -2.47 -1.42
N ASP A 342 -11.18 -3.41 -0.58
CA ASP A 342 -10.26 -3.15 0.53
C ASP A 342 -8.80 -3.01 0.06
N LEU A 343 -8.38 -3.77 -0.97
CA LEU A 343 -7.09 -3.56 -1.63
C LEU A 343 -7.02 -2.23 -2.39
N ALA A 344 -8.13 -1.80 -3.01
CA ALA A 344 -8.20 -0.51 -3.68
C ALA A 344 -8.07 0.67 -2.69
N LEU A 345 -8.51 0.53 -1.45
CA LEU A 345 -8.35 1.56 -0.40
C LEU A 345 -6.93 1.60 0.18
N VAL A 346 -6.24 0.45 0.25
CA VAL A 346 -4.82 0.39 0.62
C VAL A 346 -3.90 0.84 -0.52
N LEU A 347 -4.29 0.59 -1.79
CA LEU A 347 -3.61 1.09 -2.99
C LEU A 347 -3.96 2.54 -3.33
N ALA A 348 -5.01 3.12 -2.74
CA ALA A 348 -5.29 4.56 -2.79
C ALA A 348 -4.28 5.41 -2.00
N ALA A 349 -3.21 4.80 -1.47
CA ALA A 349 -1.94 5.45 -1.14
C ALA A 349 -1.08 5.76 -2.40
N ALA A 350 -1.68 5.76 -3.59
CA ALA A 350 -1.15 6.24 -4.85
C ALA A 350 -0.57 7.67 -4.87
N PRO A 351 -0.87 8.63 -3.95
CA PRO A 351 -0.17 9.92 -3.97
C PRO A 351 1.32 9.80 -3.66
N LEU A 352 1.79 8.71 -3.00
CA LEU A 352 3.22 8.50 -2.73
C LEU A 352 4.05 8.20 -3.98
N CYS A 353 3.48 7.50 -4.96
CA CYS A 353 4.18 7.20 -6.20
C CYS A 353 4.23 8.43 -7.11
N VAL A 354 3.26 9.34 -7.02
CA VAL A 354 3.22 10.56 -7.85
C VAL A 354 4.24 11.60 -7.37
N THR A 355 4.48 11.72 -6.06
CA THR A 355 5.54 12.62 -5.55
C THR A 355 6.93 12.05 -5.80
N ALA A 356 7.15 10.75 -5.61
CA ALA A 356 8.43 10.12 -5.91
C ALA A 356 8.72 10.10 -7.43
N ALA A 357 7.74 9.76 -8.28
CA ALA A 357 7.91 9.80 -9.73
C ALA A 357 8.02 11.23 -10.28
N GLY A 358 7.31 12.20 -9.68
CA GLY A 358 7.42 13.61 -10.02
C GLY A 358 8.79 14.19 -9.68
N VAL A 359 9.33 13.84 -8.50
CA VAL A 359 10.69 14.20 -8.08
C VAL A 359 11.74 13.46 -8.90
N VAL A 360 11.59 12.16 -9.17
CA VAL A 360 12.49 11.41 -10.06
C VAL A 360 12.46 11.97 -11.47
N ARG A 361 11.31 12.34 -12.02
CA ARG A 361 11.20 12.96 -13.35
C ARG A 361 11.78 14.38 -13.38
N ALA A 362 11.67 15.14 -12.29
CA ALA A 362 12.32 16.44 -12.15
C ALA A 362 13.85 16.33 -11.97
N LEU A 363 14.34 15.28 -11.31
CA LEU A 363 15.77 15.02 -11.09
C LEU A 363 16.45 14.34 -12.29
N THR A 364 15.70 13.60 -13.12
CA THR A 364 16.22 12.93 -14.33
C THR A 364 15.95 13.70 -15.61
N ALA A 365 15.23 14.84 -15.55
CA ALA A 365 15.12 15.76 -16.66
C ALA A 365 16.48 16.41 -16.90
N SER A 366 17.27 15.83 -17.81
CA SER A 366 18.45 16.48 -18.37
C SER A 366 18.02 17.79 -19.02
N GLU A 367 18.65 18.90 -18.65
CA GLU A 367 18.45 20.19 -19.32
C GLU A 367 18.64 19.99 -20.85
N PRO A 368 17.71 20.48 -21.69
CA PRO A 368 17.83 20.34 -23.13
C PRO A 368 19.08 21.07 -23.63
N THR A 369 19.88 20.43 -24.49
CA THR A 369 21.00 21.09 -25.16
C THR A 369 20.44 21.99 -26.27
N GLU A 370 20.68 23.29 -26.16
CA GLU A 370 20.21 24.30 -27.12
C GLU A 370 21.34 24.76 -28.05
N THR A 371 20.96 25.28 -29.22
CA THR A 371 21.91 25.91 -30.14
C THR A 371 22.20 27.36 -29.75
N ARG A 372 23.49 27.71 -29.68
CA ARG A 372 23.93 29.07 -29.34
C ARG A 372 23.67 30.09 -30.46
N ARG A 373 23.61 29.61 -31.71
CA ARG A 373 23.47 30.41 -32.93
C ARG A 373 22.66 29.65 -33.98
N ALA A 374 22.14 30.36 -34.98
CA ALA A 374 21.50 29.72 -36.12
C ALA A 374 22.54 28.92 -36.92
N LEU A 375 22.24 27.64 -37.19
CA LEU A 375 23.13 26.72 -37.88
C LEU A 375 22.54 26.36 -39.26
N PRO A 376 23.34 26.40 -40.33
CA PRO A 376 22.88 25.98 -41.65
C PRO A 376 22.68 24.45 -41.71
N ALA A 377 21.96 23.99 -42.73
CA ALA A 377 21.81 22.55 -42.98
C ALA A 377 23.17 21.91 -43.26
N TYR A 378 23.39 20.71 -42.72
CA TYR A 378 24.62 19.92 -42.87
C TYR A 378 25.88 20.58 -42.26
N HIS A 379 25.70 21.40 -41.21
CA HIS A 379 26.80 21.94 -40.42
C HIS A 379 27.27 20.94 -39.37
N GLN A 380 28.59 20.71 -39.28
CA GLN A 380 29.16 19.84 -38.23
C GLN A 380 29.23 20.59 -36.89
N LEU A 381 28.56 20.05 -35.88
CA LEU A 381 28.46 20.63 -34.54
C LEU A 381 29.82 20.65 -33.84
N LYS A 382 30.23 21.85 -33.41
CA LYS A 382 31.39 22.09 -32.54
C LYS A 382 30.92 22.37 -31.11
N ALA A 383 31.82 22.24 -30.14
CA ALA A 383 31.53 22.56 -28.74
C ALA A 383 31.04 24.01 -28.56
N ASP A 384 31.55 24.94 -29.37
CA ASP A 384 31.15 26.36 -29.32
C ASP A 384 29.71 26.64 -29.82
N ASP A 385 29.11 25.69 -30.54
CA ASP A 385 27.77 25.82 -31.14
C ASP A 385 26.64 25.46 -30.15
N LEU A 386 26.97 24.87 -29.00
CA LEU A 386 26.02 24.28 -28.07
C LEU A 386 26.02 25.02 -26.73
N THR A 387 24.84 25.09 -26.11
CA THR A 387 24.65 25.58 -24.73
C THR A 387 23.90 24.52 -23.94
N GLY A 388 24.57 23.90 -22.96
CA GLY A 388 24.04 22.82 -22.12
C GLY A 388 25.03 21.67 -21.93
N PRO A 389 24.64 20.57 -21.26
CA PRO A 389 25.51 19.41 -21.08
C PRO A 389 25.79 18.70 -22.43
N ASP A 390 27.06 18.63 -22.83
CA ASP A 390 27.55 18.04 -24.08
C ASP A 390 27.46 16.49 -24.09
N ALA A 391 26.24 15.94 -24.08
CA ALA A 391 25.99 14.50 -24.08
C ALA A 391 26.28 13.84 -25.46
N GLY A 392 27.50 14.00 -25.97
CA GLY A 392 28.00 13.30 -27.15
C GLY A 392 27.41 13.75 -28.49
N LEU A 393 26.94 14.99 -28.57
CA LEU A 393 26.40 15.64 -29.77
C LEU A 393 27.49 16.27 -30.66
N VAL A 394 28.66 16.58 -30.09
CA VAL A 394 29.83 17.09 -30.81
C VAL A 394 30.25 16.13 -31.93
N ASN A 395 30.66 16.69 -33.07
CA ASN A 395 31.05 15.99 -34.30
C ASN A 395 29.92 15.29 -35.08
N ARG A 396 28.66 15.46 -34.68
CA ARG A 396 27.49 15.17 -35.54
C ARG A 396 27.18 16.36 -36.44
N TYR A 397 26.31 16.20 -37.42
CA TYR A 397 25.90 17.29 -38.32
C TYR A 397 24.37 17.46 -38.37
N THR A 398 23.91 18.67 -38.65
CA THR A 398 22.47 18.99 -38.77
C THR A 398 21.89 18.46 -40.08
N LEU A 399 20.68 17.90 -40.07
CA LEU A 399 20.01 17.44 -41.30
C LEU A 399 19.20 18.55 -42.00
N GLY A 400 19.03 19.70 -41.34
CA GLY A 400 18.31 20.89 -41.81
C GLY A 400 18.82 22.16 -41.12
N SER A 401 18.29 23.32 -41.50
CA SER A 401 18.60 24.58 -40.83
C SER A 401 17.96 24.66 -39.45
N VAL A 402 18.72 24.98 -38.42
CA VAL A 402 18.25 25.06 -37.03
C VAL A 402 18.35 26.52 -36.55
N LYS A 403 17.30 27.03 -35.89
CA LYS A 403 17.31 28.41 -35.37
C LYS A 403 18.03 28.48 -34.03
N ALA A 404 18.58 29.66 -33.70
CA ALA A 404 19.20 29.88 -32.39
C ALA A 404 18.20 29.66 -31.26
N GLY A 405 18.60 28.94 -30.21
CA GLY A 405 17.77 28.62 -29.04
C GLY A 405 16.82 27.43 -29.23
N GLU A 406 16.93 26.70 -30.34
CA GLU A 406 16.11 25.50 -30.58
C GLU A 406 16.74 24.26 -29.92
N PRO A 407 15.97 23.43 -29.19
CA PRO A 407 16.48 22.24 -28.53
C PRO A 407 16.86 21.17 -29.56
N LEU A 408 18.05 20.59 -29.42
CA LEU A 408 18.56 19.58 -30.34
C LEU A 408 18.26 18.15 -29.85
N THR A 409 17.50 17.41 -30.65
CA THR A 409 17.25 15.97 -30.44
C THR A 409 18.19 15.13 -31.30
N LYS A 410 18.49 13.90 -30.86
CA LYS A 410 19.36 12.96 -31.61
C LYS A 410 18.82 12.59 -32.99
N ASP A 411 17.50 12.72 -33.19
CA ASP A 411 16.82 12.36 -34.44
C ASP A 411 16.99 13.44 -35.53
N ASP A 412 17.32 14.67 -35.15
CA ASP A 412 17.54 15.80 -36.08
C ASP A 412 18.98 15.85 -36.61
N LEU A 413 19.84 14.93 -36.14
CA LEU A 413 21.27 14.91 -36.37
C LEU A 413 21.73 13.64 -37.10
N GLY A 414 22.70 13.83 -37.98
CA GLY A 414 23.42 12.74 -38.63
C GLY A 414 24.33 11.95 -37.67
N PRO A 415 24.92 10.84 -38.15
CA PRO A 415 25.95 10.10 -37.44
C PRO A 415 27.19 10.96 -37.15
N ARG A 416 28.03 10.49 -36.23
CA ARG A 416 29.29 11.15 -35.89
C ARG A 416 30.27 11.02 -37.05
N LEU A 417 30.88 12.14 -37.42
CA LEU A 417 31.95 12.21 -38.41
C LEU A 417 33.29 12.50 -37.72
N PRO A 418 34.43 12.21 -38.36
CA PRO A 418 35.72 12.71 -37.93
C PRO A 418 35.72 14.25 -37.80
N PRO A 419 36.52 14.84 -36.90
CA PRO A 419 36.58 16.29 -36.74
C PRO A 419 36.97 16.96 -38.06
N ASN A 420 36.23 18.00 -38.46
CA ASN A 420 36.41 18.75 -39.71
C ASN A 420 36.21 17.94 -41.00
N ALA A 421 35.50 16.81 -40.98
CA ALA A 421 35.25 15.99 -42.17
C ALA A 421 34.48 16.73 -43.29
N LEU A 422 33.74 17.79 -42.95
CA LEU A 422 32.99 18.63 -43.89
C LEU A 422 33.73 19.91 -44.29
N ALA A 423 34.96 20.13 -43.80
CA ALA A 423 35.76 21.26 -44.24
C ALA A 423 36.25 21.05 -45.68
N GLN A 424 36.17 22.09 -46.53
CA GLN A 424 36.61 22.06 -47.95
C GLN A 424 35.82 21.08 -48.85
N ARG A 425 34.58 20.78 -48.47
CA ARG A 425 33.65 19.97 -49.26
C ARG A 425 32.37 20.74 -49.52
N SER A 426 31.91 20.65 -50.76
CA SER A 426 30.66 21.25 -51.22
C SER A 426 29.56 20.18 -51.22
N ILE A 427 28.37 20.58 -50.79
CA ILE A 427 27.23 19.68 -50.66
C ILE A 427 26.41 19.75 -51.95
N SER A 428 26.19 18.60 -52.57
CA SER A 428 25.38 18.49 -53.78
C SER A 428 24.37 17.35 -53.69
N VAL A 429 23.28 17.48 -54.44
CA VAL A 429 22.22 16.48 -54.53
C VAL A 429 22.41 15.69 -55.81
N VAL A 430 22.56 14.38 -55.68
CA VAL A 430 22.79 13.46 -56.79
C VAL A 430 21.62 12.49 -56.89
N THR A 431 21.23 12.15 -58.12
CA THR A 431 20.25 11.09 -58.39
C THR A 431 20.99 9.77 -58.51
N LEU A 432 20.58 8.76 -57.73
CA LEU A 432 21.17 7.44 -57.67
C LEU A 432 20.56 6.52 -58.73
N ALA A 433 21.37 5.61 -59.25
CA ALA A 433 20.87 4.49 -60.04
C ALA A 433 20.11 3.49 -59.15
N PRO A 434 19.09 2.78 -59.68
CA PRO A 434 18.33 1.78 -58.92
C PRO A 434 19.26 0.76 -58.24
N GLY A 435 19.02 0.47 -56.95
CA GLY A 435 19.84 -0.45 -56.15
C GLY A 435 21.11 0.17 -55.53
N SER A 436 21.53 1.37 -55.94
CA SER A 436 22.70 2.04 -55.33
C SER A 436 22.42 2.60 -53.94
N ALA A 437 21.15 2.88 -53.62
CA ALA A 437 20.73 3.37 -52.31
C ALA A 437 20.87 2.34 -51.19
N GLU A 438 20.81 1.04 -51.50
CA GLU A 438 20.95 -0.04 -50.50
C GLU A 438 22.41 -0.34 -50.11
N LEU A 439 23.36 0.12 -50.93
CA LEU A 439 24.78 -0.16 -50.77
C LEU A 439 25.51 0.78 -49.80
N VAL A 440 24.86 1.88 -49.36
CA VAL A 440 25.54 2.97 -48.64
C VAL A 440 24.72 3.48 -47.46
N ARG A 441 25.40 3.73 -46.34
CA ARG A 441 24.80 4.34 -45.15
C ARG A 441 25.26 5.80 -44.98
N PRO A 442 24.44 6.67 -44.37
CA PRO A 442 24.91 8.01 -44.00
C PRO A 442 26.18 7.92 -43.15
N GLY A 443 27.21 8.69 -43.50
CA GLY A 443 28.54 8.67 -42.90
C GLY A 443 29.59 7.82 -43.62
N ASP A 444 29.21 7.01 -44.61
CA ASP A 444 30.16 6.25 -45.42
C ASP A 444 30.81 7.11 -46.52
N HIS A 445 32.08 6.85 -46.80
CA HIS A 445 32.78 7.34 -48.00
C HIS A 445 32.47 6.41 -49.17
N ALA A 446 32.23 6.98 -50.34
CA ALA A 446 31.90 6.22 -51.54
C ALA A 446 32.50 6.85 -52.80
N THR A 447 32.59 6.04 -53.87
CA THR A 447 33.01 6.48 -55.20
C THR A 447 31.79 6.58 -56.11
N LEU A 448 31.56 7.78 -56.63
CA LEU A 448 30.48 8.08 -57.57
C LEU A 448 30.94 7.74 -58.99
N ARG A 449 30.16 6.94 -59.72
CA ARG A 449 30.42 6.57 -61.12
C ARG A 449 29.22 6.85 -62.00
N TRP A 450 29.42 7.52 -63.13
CA TRP A 450 28.34 7.72 -64.10
C TRP A 450 28.86 7.79 -65.53
N THR A 451 27.97 7.49 -66.46
CA THR A 451 28.21 7.60 -67.90
C THR A 451 27.43 8.80 -68.42
N PRO A 452 28.07 9.84 -69.00
CA PRO A 452 27.40 11.12 -69.31
C PRO A 452 26.21 11.01 -70.28
N ASP A 453 26.21 10.01 -71.16
CA ASP A 453 25.17 9.76 -72.16
C ASP A 453 25.06 8.24 -72.42
N LYS A 454 23.84 7.73 -72.68
CA LYS A 454 23.60 6.31 -73.01
C LYS A 454 23.79 6.01 -74.50
N ASP A 455 23.71 7.01 -75.36
CA ASP A 455 23.74 6.88 -76.82
C ASP A 455 25.13 7.18 -77.45
N ARG A 456 26.14 7.49 -76.63
CA ARG A 456 27.53 7.69 -77.07
C ARG A 456 28.49 6.89 -76.19
N ASP A 457 29.47 6.23 -76.82
CA ASP A 457 30.61 5.56 -76.16
C ASP A 457 31.56 6.59 -75.52
N GLU A 458 31.08 7.29 -74.50
CA GLU A 458 31.91 8.18 -73.67
C GLU A 458 32.48 7.41 -72.46
N PRO A 459 33.74 7.70 -72.05
CA PRO A 459 34.36 7.02 -70.92
C PRO A 459 33.63 7.31 -69.59
N VAL A 460 33.48 6.27 -68.77
CA VAL A 460 32.88 6.36 -67.43
C VAL A 460 33.67 7.36 -66.58
N ARG A 461 32.98 8.38 -66.07
CA ARG A 461 33.57 9.35 -65.15
C ARG A 461 33.43 8.86 -63.72
N THR A 462 34.47 9.06 -62.93
CA THR A 462 34.50 8.66 -61.53
C THR A 462 34.96 9.80 -60.64
N VAL A 463 34.25 9.99 -59.52
CA VAL A 463 34.63 10.92 -58.45
C VAL A 463 34.75 10.11 -57.17
N GLY A 464 35.99 9.94 -56.71
CA GLY A 464 36.28 9.29 -55.44
C GLY A 464 36.06 10.21 -54.25
N ASP A 465 36.00 9.60 -53.06
CA ASP A 465 35.95 10.30 -51.76
C ASP A 465 34.71 11.19 -51.57
N ALA A 466 33.56 10.74 -52.06
CA ALA A 466 32.27 11.36 -51.81
C ALA A 466 31.71 10.87 -50.46
N LEU A 467 31.43 11.79 -49.52
CA LEU A 467 30.85 11.46 -48.22
C LEU A 467 29.33 11.53 -48.28
N VAL A 468 28.63 10.44 -47.99
CA VAL A 468 27.16 10.41 -48.04
C VAL A 468 26.55 10.96 -46.75
N LEU A 469 25.77 12.04 -46.87
CA LEU A 469 25.17 12.73 -45.72
C LEU A 469 23.70 12.36 -45.50
N ARG A 470 22.96 12.08 -46.57
CA ARG A 470 21.57 11.63 -46.44
C ARG A 470 21.14 10.85 -47.68
N VAL A 471 20.42 9.77 -47.49
CA VAL A 471 19.67 9.10 -48.55
C VAL A 471 18.20 9.48 -48.38
N GLY A 472 17.65 10.20 -49.36
CA GLY A 472 16.28 10.68 -49.38
C GLY A 472 15.35 9.79 -50.23
N PRO A 473 14.03 9.97 -50.13
CA PRO A 473 13.07 9.23 -50.93
C PRO A 473 13.23 9.56 -52.43
N LYS A 474 12.96 8.58 -53.30
CA LYS A 474 13.09 8.64 -54.78
C LYS A 474 14.54 8.65 -55.29
N ASP A 475 15.40 7.78 -54.76
CA ASP A 475 16.78 7.58 -55.21
C ASP A 475 17.60 8.88 -55.25
N ARG A 476 17.39 9.79 -54.29
CA ARG A 476 18.18 11.02 -54.16
C ARG A 476 19.11 10.92 -52.97
N ALA A 477 20.39 11.19 -53.18
CA ALA A 477 21.35 11.29 -52.08
C ALA A 477 21.95 12.68 -51.99
N VAL A 478 22.13 13.16 -50.77
CA VAL A 478 22.90 14.35 -50.45
C VAL A 478 24.31 13.90 -50.10
N VAL A 479 25.28 14.38 -50.87
CA VAL A 479 26.68 13.95 -50.81
C VAL A 479 27.57 15.18 -50.68
N ALA A 480 28.57 15.10 -49.80
CA ALA A 480 29.64 16.09 -49.68
C ALA A 480 30.87 15.64 -50.49
N VAL A 481 31.22 16.42 -51.50
CA VAL A 481 32.31 16.16 -52.45
C VAL A 481 33.39 17.25 -52.29
N PRO A 482 34.69 16.93 -52.43
CA PRO A 482 35.74 17.95 -52.37
C PRO A 482 35.48 19.12 -53.35
N ASP A 483 35.72 20.36 -52.92
CA ASP A 483 35.40 21.56 -53.72
C ASP A 483 36.02 21.55 -55.12
N ALA A 484 37.23 21.00 -55.24
CA ALA A 484 37.95 20.85 -56.51
C ALA A 484 37.27 19.91 -57.52
N ARG A 485 36.34 19.06 -57.07
CA ARG A 485 35.64 18.05 -57.87
C ARG A 485 34.16 18.34 -58.03
N LEU A 486 33.66 19.47 -57.52
CA LEU A 486 32.26 19.86 -57.61
C LEU A 486 31.80 20.03 -59.08
N ALA A 487 32.66 20.60 -59.92
CA ALA A 487 32.39 20.83 -61.34
C ALA A 487 32.27 19.51 -62.14
N ASP A 488 32.80 18.41 -61.60
CA ASP A 488 32.76 17.11 -62.26
C ASP A 488 31.40 16.42 -62.07
N LEU A 489 30.52 16.86 -61.15
CA LEU A 489 29.28 16.15 -60.85
C LEU A 489 28.19 16.32 -61.93
N PRO A 490 27.47 15.24 -62.29
CA PRO A 490 26.36 15.32 -63.21
C PRO A 490 25.15 15.97 -62.55
N THR A 491 24.48 16.88 -63.27
CA THR A 491 23.27 17.56 -62.79
C THR A 491 21.98 16.79 -63.09
N ARG A 492 21.99 15.86 -64.06
CA ARG A 492 20.78 15.14 -64.52
C ARG A 492 20.95 13.63 -64.69
N THR A 493 22.17 13.09 -64.67
CA THR A 493 22.45 11.68 -64.97
C THR A 493 22.46 10.85 -63.69
N PRO A 494 21.83 9.66 -63.66
CA PRO A 494 21.87 8.78 -62.50
C PRO A 494 23.29 8.25 -62.26
N VAL A 495 23.71 8.28 -61.00
CA VAL A 495 25.05 7.90 -60.57
C VAL A 495 24.99 6.56 -59.85
N GLN A 496 25.86 5.63 -60.24
CA GLN A 496 26.10 4.38 -59.52
C GLN A 496 27.09 4.64 -58.39
N ILE A 497 26.79 4.10 -57.20
CA ILE A 497 27.71 4.18 -56.07
C ILE A 497 28.50 2.87 -55.95
N ALA A 498 29.83 2.96 -56.00
CA ALA A 498 30.73 1.88 -55.65
C ALA A 498 31.37 2.18 -54.29
N ARG A 499 31.44 1.16 -53.42
CA ARG A 499 32.06 1.27 -52.10
C ARG A 499 33.58 1.26 -52.20
#